data_AF-A0A804I249-F1
#
_entry.id   AF-A0A804I249-F1
#
_cell.length_a   1.000
_cell.length_b   1.000
_cell.length_c   1.000
_cell.angle_alpha   90.00
_cell.angle_beta   90.00
_cell.angle_gamma   90.00
#
_symmetry.space_group_name_H-M   'P 1'
#
loop_
_entity.id
_entity.type
_entity.pdbx_description
1 polymer ?
#
loop_
_entity_poly.entity_id
_entity_poly.type
_entity_poly.pdbx_seq_one_letter_code
_entity_poly.pdbx_strand_id
1 'polypeptide(L)'
;MHREPLEQLAKVPLKRDRPNTIVKVGTTLPKANKLQLIDFLKRNADVFAWSSKDMPGIDPGMTQHRLNIHPEARPVRQKSRKFAPDRQKTISDEVDCLREAGFIAEVKYPRWLSNVVLVKKYNGS
;
A
#
# COMPACT_ATOMS: atom_id res chain seq x y z
N MET A 1 -11.20 -20.18 -8.13
CA MET A 1 -12.28 -20.48 -7.17
C MET A 1 -12.45 -19.29 -6.23
N HIS A 2 -13.60 -18.62 -6.25
CA HIS A 2 -13.92 -17.55 -5.29
C HIS A 2 -14.35 -18.22 -3.99
N ARG A 3 -13.61 -18.02 -2.90
CA ARG A 3 -14.03 -18.50 -1.57
C ARG A 3 -15.12 -17.55 -1.09
N GLU A 4 -16.38 -18.00 -1.14
CA GLU A 4 -17.46 -17.37 -0.39
C GLU A 4 -17.01 -17.25 1.08
N PRO A 5 -17.20 -16.08 1.73
CA PRO A 5 -16.90 -15.95 3.15
C PRO A 5 -17.68 -17.01 3.94
N LEU A 6 -17.00 -17.76 4.81
CA LEU A 6 -17.65 -18.74 5.70
C LEU A 6 -18.70 -18.09 6.63
N GLU A 7 -18.63 -16.78 6.79
CA GLU A 7 -19.43 -16.01 7.71
C GLU A 7 -19.84 -14.68 7.07
N GLN A 8 -21.07 -14.22 7.33
CA GLN A 8 -21.49 -12.88 6.97
C GLN A 8 -20.70 -11.84 7.77
N LEU A 9 -20.30 -10.75 7.11
CA LEU A 9 -19.48 -9.70 7.72
C LEU A 9 -20.25 -8.37 7.72
N ALA A 10 -20.32 -7.73 8.88
CA ALA A 10 -20.85 -6.38 9.03
C ALA A 10 -19.78 -5.32 8.74
N LYS A 11 -20.11 -4.33 7.93
CA LYS A 11 -19.26 -3.15 7.67
C LYS A 11 -19.40 -2.16 8.83
N VAL A 12 -18.28 -1.78 9.43
CA VAL A 12 -18.24 -0.85 10.57
C VAL A 12 -17.28 0.29 10.25
N PRO A 13 -17.73 1.56 10.21
CA PRO A 13 -16.83 2.71 10.11
C PRO A 13 -16.11 2.94 11.45
N LEU A 14 -14.80 3.13 11.40
CA LEU A 14 -13.97 3.33 12.58
C LEU A 14 -13.81 4.81 12.96
N LYS A 15 -13.72 5.71 11.98
CA LYS A 15 -13.62 7.16 12.21
C LYS A 15 -14.91 7.88 11.77
N ARG A 16 -15.36 8.86 12.57
CA ARG A 16 -16.57 9.65 12.25
C ARG A 16 -16.31 10.66 11.13
N ASP A 17 -15.13 11.27 11.14
CA ASP A 17 -14.64 12.26 10.18
C ASP A 17 -14.22 11.65 8.85
N ARG A 18 -13.83 10.36 8.84
CA ARG A 18 -13.48 9.60 7.63
C ARG A 18 -14.36 8.35 7.51
N PRO A 19 -15.60 8.45 7.00
CA PRO A 19 -16.55 7.33 6.98
C PRO A 19 -16.10 6.17 6.07
N ASN A 20 -15.17 6.41 5.14
CA ASN A 20 -14.59 5.37 4.29
C ASN A 20 -13.58 4.45 5.03
N THR A 21 -13.28 4.72 6.30
CA THR A 21 -12.42 3.87 7.15
C THR A 21 -13.19 2.67 7.69
N ILE A 22 -13.54 1.73 6.80
CA ILE A 22 -14.44 0.62 7.10
C ILE A 22 -13.66 -0.66 7.37
N VAL A 23 -13.97 -1.31 8.49
CA VAL A 23 -13.57 -2.70 8.76
C VAL A 23 -14.76 -3.64 8.63
N LYS A 24 -14.45 -4.92 8.41
CA LYS A 24 -15.43 -6.00 8.35
C LYS A 24 -15.34 -6.83 9.62
N VAL A 25 -16.45 -6.96 10.35
CA VAL A 25 -16.53 -7.71 11.61
C VAL A 25 -17.55 -8.83 11.48
N GLY A 26 -17.22 -10.04 11.96
CA GLY A 26 -18.12 -11.21 11.94
C GLY A 26 -19.49 -10.92 12.57
N THR A 27 -20.56 -11.38 11.92
CA THR A 27 -21.93 -11.20 12.44
C THR A 27 -22.29 -12.22 13.52
N THR A 28 -21.61 -13.36 13.57
CA THR A 28 -21.87 -14.45 14.53
C THR A 28 -21.27 -14.19 15.91
N LEU A 29 -20.41 -13.17 16.04
CA LEU A 29 -19.84 -12.78 17.32
C LEU A 29 -20.93 -12.42 18.34
N PRO A 30 -20.83 -12.91 19.59
CA PRO A 30 -21.73 -12.50 20.66
C PRO A 30 -21.78 -10.99 20.79
N LYS A 31 -22.98 -10.43 21.05
CA LYS A 31 -23.22 -8.97 21.04
C LYS A 31 -22.23 -8.21 21.93
N ALA A 32 -21.92 -8.73 23.12
CA ALA A 32 -20.96 -8.12 24.04
C ALA A 32 -19.55 -8.05 23.44
N ASN A 33 -19.03 -9.17 22.95
CA ASN A 33 -17.71 -9.26 22.31
C ASN A 33 -17.63 -8.37 21.05
N LYS A 34 -18.70 -8.35 20.25
CA LYS A 34 -18.77 -7.50 19.05
C LYS A 34 -18.66 -6.01 19.40
N LEU A 35 -19.37 -5.56 20.44
CA LEU A 35 -19.29 -4.18 20.90
C LEU A 35 -17.91 -3.84 21.46
N GLN A 36 -17.33 -4.71 22.28
CA GLN A 36 -15.98 -4.54 22.81
C GLN A 36 -14.93 -4.46 21.70
N LEU A 37 -15.01 -5.33 20.69
CA LEU A 37 -14.12 -5.32 19.54
C LEU A 37 -14.26 -4.03 18.72
N ILE A 38 -15.49 -3.61 18.42
CA ILE A 38 -15.72 -2.37 17.67
C ILE A 38 -15.16 -1.18 18.42
N ASP A 39 -15.39 -1.11 19.74
CA ASP A 39 -14.87 -0.03 20.57
C ASP A 39 -13.33 -0.02 20.61
N PHE A 40 -12.70 -1.19 20.75
CA PHE A 40 -11.26 -1.34 20.66
C PHE A 40 -10.70 -0.88 19.31
N LEU A 41 -11.33 -1.29 18.20
CA LEU A 41 -10.89 -0.91 16.85
C LEU A 41 -11.05 0.59 16.60
N LYS A 42 -12.12 1.22 17.12
CA LYS A 42 -12.33 2.67 17.04
C LYS A 42 -11.27 3.43 17.83
N ARG A 43 -10.90 2.96 19.02
CA ARG A 43 -9.86 3.57 19.85
C ARG A 43 -8.46 3.49 19.23
N ASN A 44 -8.22 2.51 18.36
CA ASN A 44 -6.92 2.29 17.69
C ASN A 44 -7.03 2.48 16.16
N ALA A 45 -7.94 3.35 15.71
CA ALA A 45 -8.22 3.54 14.28
C ALA A 45 -7.04 4.19 13.51
N ASP A 46 -6.07 4.75 14.21
CA ASP A 46 -4.82 5.32 13.74
C ASP A 46 -3.73 4.27 13.41
N VAL A 47 -3.83 3.06 13.95
CA VAL A 47 -2.89 1.95 13.65
C VAL A 47 -3.06 1.42 12.22
N PHE A 48 -4.21 1.69 11.59
CA PHE A 48 -4.50 1.23 10.24
C PHE A 48 -4.06 2.24 9.17
N ALA A 49 -3.51 1.72 8.09
CA ALA A 49 -3.28 2.48 6.86
C ALA A 49 -4.55 2.50 6.00
N TRP A 50 -5.24 3.64 5.94
CA TRP A 50 -6.44 3.82 5.12
C TRP A 50 -6.11 4.31 3.70
N SER A 51 -4.96 4.95 3.57
CA SER A 51 -4.36 5.41 2.33
C SER A 51 -2.83 5.29 2.45
N SER A 52 -2.13 5.44 1.33
CA SER A 52 -0.67 5.51 1.33
C SER A 52 -0.12 6.63 2.21
N LYS A 53 -0.88 7.72 2.40
CA LYS A 53 -0.53 8.86 3.27
C LYS A 53 -0.54 8.52 4.76
N ASP A 54 -1.30 7.50 5.17
CA ASP A 54 -1.37 7.08 6.57
C ASP A 54 -0.21 6.12 6.93
N MET A 55 0.70 5.83 6.00
CA MET A 55 1.93 5.06 6.25
C MET A 55 3.16 5.97 6.15
N PRO A 56 3.40 6.86 7.13
CA PRO A 56 4.67 7.57 7.16
C PRO A 56 5.79 6.53 7.32
N GLY A 57 6.71 6.49 6.35
CA GLY A 57 7.87 5.62 6.43
C GLY A 57 8.70 5.87 7.69
N ILE A 58 9.64 4.97 7.98
CA ILE A 58 10.60 5.19 9.07
C ILE A 58 11.60 6.25 8.61
N ASP A 59 11.95 7.18 9.51
CA ASP A 59 12.97 8.19 9.25
C ASP A 59 14.29 7.52 8.84
N PRO A 60 14.84 7.81 7.64
CA PRO A 60 16.13 7.27 7.20
C PRO A 60 17.30 7.60 8.14
N GLY A 61 17.19 8.67 8.95
CA GLY A 61 18.14 9.01 10.00
C GLY A 61 18.12 8.04 11.19
N MET A 62 16.99 7.37 11.43
CA MET A 62 16.83 6.37 12.49
C MET A 62 17.36 5.00 12.06
N THR A 63 16.96 4.53 10.88
CA THR A 63 17.44 3.26 10.32
C THR A 63 17.43 3.30 8.80
N GLN A 64 18.48 2.76 8.20
CA GLN A 64 18.60 2.63 6.76
C GLN A 64 19.26 1.31 6.41
N HIS A 65 18.80 0.69 5.32
CA HIS A 65 19.46 -0.46 4.74
C HIS A 65 20.39 -0.03 3.62
N ARG A 66 21.65 -0.45 3.70
CA ARG A 66 22.62 -0.30 2.62
C ARG A 66 22.76 -1.64 1.91
N LEU A 67 22.52 -1.65 0.60
CA LEU A 67 22.79 -2.81 -0.23
C LEU A 67 24.31 -3.03 -0.33
N ASN A 68 24.78 -4.22 0.03
CA ASN A 68 26.15 -4.65 -0.16
C ASN A 68 26.35 -5.11 -1.61
N ILE A 69 26.68 -4.16 -2.49
CA ILE A 69 26.94 -4.41 -3.90
C ILE A 69 28.42 -4.76 -4.08
N HIS A 70 28.72 -5.76 -4.90
CA HIS A 70 30.10 -6.12 -5.24
C HIS A 70 30.83 -4.91 -5.84
N PRO A 71 32.07 -4.58 -5.44
CA PRO A 71 32.78 -3.39 -5.91
C PRO A 71 32.94 -3.31 -7.43
N GLU A 72 33.05 -4.46 -8.09
CA GLU A 72 33.22 -4.57 -9.55
C GLU A 72 31.89 -4.60 -10.32
N ALA A 73 30.74 -4.56 -9.63
CA ALA A 73 29.44 -4.59 -10.28
C ALA A 73 29.24 -3.34 -11.15
N ARG A 74 28.98 -3.57 -12.44
CA ARG A 74 28.78 -2.49 -13.41
C ARG A 74 27.34 -1.98 -13.35
N PRO A 75 27.10 -0.66 -13.26
CA PRO A 75 25.76 -0.10 -13.34
C PRO A 75 25.08 -0.44 -14.67
N VAL A 76 23.82 -0.85 -14.60
CA VAL A 76 23.01 -1.17 -15.78
C VAL A 76 21.88 -0.16 -15.92
N ARG A 77 21.80 0.51 -17.08
CA ARG A 77 20.66 1.35 -17.48
C ARG A 77 19.86 0.63 -18.55
N GLN A 78 18.73 0.07 -18.18
CA GLN A 78 17.82 -0.51 -19.16
C GLN A 78 17.18 0.59 -20.02
N LYS A 79 17.04 0.33 -21.31
CA LYS A 79 16.31 1.21 -22.23
C LYS A 79 14.84 1.29 -21.80
N SER A 80 14.32 2.50 -21.70
CA SER A 80 12.91 2.74 -21.34
C SER A 80 11.95 2.07 -22.33
N ARG A 81 10.93 1.40 -21.80
CA ARG A 81 9.88 0.76 -22.60
C ARG A 81 8.73 1.72 -22.86
N LYS A 82 8.18 1.66 -24.07
CA LYS A 82 6.92 2.34 -24.39
C LYS A 82 5.76 1.47 -23.92
N PHE A 83 4.81 2.07 -23.22
CA PHE A 83 3.56 1.43 -22.80
C PHE A 83 2.38 2.02 -23.57
N ALA A 84 1.32 1.23 -23.72
CA ALA A 84 0.04 1.74 -24.20
C ALA A 84 -0.50 2.83 -23.24
N PRO A 85 -1.30 3.81 -23.71
CA PRO A 85 -1.76 4.93 -22.90
C PRO A 85 -2.39 4.51 -21.57
N ASP A 86 -3.25 3.50 -21.58
CA ASP A 86 -3.96 3.02 -20.38
C ASP A 86 -2.99 2.50 -19.32
N ARG A 87 -1.97 1.76 -19.76
CA ARG A 87 -0.90 1.23 -18.88
C ARG A 87 -0.01 2.34 -18.36
N GLN A 88 0.31 3.32 -19.20
CA GLN A 88 1.13 4.46 -18.80
C GLN A 88 0.42 5.29 -17.72
N LYS A 89 -0.90 5.46 -17.84
CA LYS A 89 -1.72 6.12 -16.83
C LYS A 89 -1.66 5.39 -15.49
N THR A 90 -1.88 4.07 -15.46
CA THR A 90 -1.76 3.27 -14.23
C THR A 90 -0.38 3.38 -13.59
N ILE A 91 0.69 3.38 -14.39
CA ILE A 91 2.06 3.58 -13.88
C ILE A 91 2.21 4.97 -13.25
N SER A 92 1.71 6.02 -13.92
CA SER A 92 1.80 7.39 -13.42
C SER A 92 1.04 7.55 -12.10
N ASP A 93 -0.21 7.09 -12.05
CA ASP A 93 -1.07 7.20 -10.86
C ASP A 93 -0.43 6.50 -9.65
N GLU A 94 0.17 5.32 -9.86
CA GLU A 94 0.88 4.60 -8.79
C GLU A 94 2.18 5.32 -8.37
N VAL A 95 2.97 5.83 -9.32
CA VAL A 95 4.18 6.60 -9.03
C VAL A 95 3.86 7.87 -8.24
N ASP A 96 2.81 8.59 -8.62
CA ASP A 96 2.35 9.78 -7.89
C ASP A 96 1.90 9.42 -6.47
N CYS A 97 1.15 8.32 -6.31
CA CYS A 97 0.73 7.80 -5.01
C CYS A 97 1.93 7.46 -4.10
N LEU A 98 2.93 6.75 -4.61
CA LEU A 98 4.13 6.38 -3.87
C LEU A 98 5.02 7.58 -3.55
N ARG A 99 5.06 8.58 -4.44
CA ARG A 99 5.80 9.83 -4.23
C ARG A 99 5.14 10.68 -3.14
N GLU A 100 3.81 10.83 -3.18
CA GLU A 100 3.06 11.56 -2.15
C GLU A 100 3.19 10.91 -0.77
N ALA A 101 3.31 9.58 -0.71
CA ALA A 101 3.56 8.84 0.52
C ALA A 101 5.02 8.95 1.02
N GLY A 102 5.93 9.51 0.22
CA GLY A 102 7.35 9.62 0.56
C GLY A 102 8.14 8.32 0.45
N PHE A 103 7.57 7.28 -0.17
CA PHE A 103 8.25 5.99 -0.37
C PHE A 103 9.29 6.03 -1.49
N ILE A 104 9.09 6.90 -2.47
CA ILE A 104 10.03 7.12 -3.57
C ILE A 104 10.33 8.61 -3.70
N ALA A 105 11.52 8.91 -4.21
CA ALA A 105 11.97 10.26 -4.49
C ALA A 105 12.60 10.34 -5.88
N GLU A 106 12.58 11.53 -6.47
CA GLU A 106 13.23 11.77 -7.75
C GLU A 106 14.76 11.74 -7.61
N VAL A 107 15.44 11.06 -8.54
CA VAL A 107 16.90 10.99 -8.59
C VAL A 107 17.41 11.54 -9.92
N LYS A 108 18.33 12.48 -9.85
CA LYS A 108 18.98 13.06 -11.03
C LYS A 108 20.11 12.17 -11.51
N TYR A 109 20.16 11.91 -12.83
CA TYR A 109 21.21 11.15 -13.51
C TYR A 109 21.51 9.75 -12.91
N PRO A 110 20.52 8.85 -12.82
CA PRO A 110 20.74 7.53 -12.23
C PRO A 110 21.67 6.66 -13.10
N ARG A 111 22.65 6.02 -12.44
CA ARG A 111 23.54 5.02 -13.07
C ARG A 111 22.89 3.64 -13.18
N TRP A 112 21.88 3.37 -12.36
CA TRP A 112 21.08 2.14 -12.38
C TRP A 112 19.67 2.48 -12.79
N LEU A 113 19.15 1.84 -13.85
CA LEU A 113 17.77 2.05 -14.31
C LEU A 113 17.15 0.70 -14.67
N SER A 114 16.01 0.41 -14.07
CA SER A 114 15.20 -0.76 -14.33
C SER A 114 13.87 -0.33 -14.96
N ASN A 115 13.34 -1.14 -15.87
CA ASN A 115 12.00 -0.91 -16.41
C ASN A 115 10.91 -1.32 -15.41
N VAL A 116 9.82 -0.56 -15.38
CA VAL A 116 8.60 -0.92 -14.65
C VAL A 116 7.93 -2.11 -15.31
N VAL A 117 7.40 -3.04 -14.50
CA VAL A 117 6.63 -4.19 -14.97
C VAL A 117 5.26 -4.15 -14.31
N LEU A 118 4.22 -4.04 -15.14
CA LEU A 118 2.83 -4.14 -14.66
C LEU A 118 2.44 -5.60 -14.51
N VAL A 119 1.87 -5.92 -13.36
CA VAL A 119 1.38 -7.27 -13.05
C VAL A 119 -0.06 -7.14 -12.57
N LYS A 120 -0.99 -7.78 -13.28
CA LYS A 120 -2.40 -7.84 -12.87
C LYS A 120 -2.51 -8.69 -11.61
N LYS A 121 -3.03 -8.11 -10.53
CA LYS A 121 -3.29 -8.84 -9.28
C LYS A 121 -4.62 -9.60 -9.41
N TYR A 122 -4.78 -10.64 -8.59
CA TYR A 122 -5.96 -11.52 -8.61
C TYR A 122 -7.26 -10.77 -8.29
N ASN A 123 -7.18 -9.63 -7.60
CA ASN A 123 -8.30 -8.75 -7.26
C ASN A 123 -8.70 -7.82 -8.42
N GLY A 124 -8.05 -7.92 -9.58
CA GLY A 124 -8.36 -7.12 -10.77
C GLY A 124 -7.76 -5.71 -10.74
N SER A 125 -6.95 -5.39 -9.73
CA SER A 125 -6.10 -4.19 -9.66
C SER A 125 -4.77 -4.41 -10.40
#